data_AF-A0A8J3KVB2-F1
#
_entry.id   AF-A0A8J3KVB2-F1
#
_cell.length_a   1.000
_cell.length_b   1.000
_cell.length_c   1.000
_cell.angle_alpha   90.00
_cell.angle_beta   90.00
_cell.angle_gamma   90.00
#
_symmetry.space_group_name_H-M   'P 1'
#
loop_
_entity.id
_entity.type
_entity.pdbx_description
1 polymer ?
#
loop_
_entity_poly.entity_id
_entity_poly.type
_entity_poly.pdbx_seq_one_letter_code
_entity_poly.pdbx_strand_id
1 'polypeptide(L)'
;MSETRRPPTPQDPSPAAEQLASLSRAESALARTWLRDDQGTGQGRLGTAGLLLIWVLPALVVAGVLGLAAVMPLWAAVLCVVAALVLLGIGLGLAGRSRSRRASARLAPQTWRPLREDADGLDQARPASGDLERSGG
;
A
#
# COMPACT_ATOMS: atom_id res chain seq x y z
N MET A 1 22.41 51.79 -19.95
CA MET A 1 21.20 51.31 -19.23
C MET A 1 21.39 49.81 -19.05
N SER A 2 22.15 49.42 -18.03
CA SER A 2 22.64 48.06 -17.79
C SER A 2 22.18 47.63 -16.41
N GLU A 3 21.02 46.97 -16.34
CA GLU A 3 20.57 46.28 -15.13
C GLU A 3 21.44 45.03 -14.92
N THR A 4 22.45 45.20 -14.07
CA THR A 4 23.27 44.13 -13.53
C THR A 4 22.39 43.26 -12.63
N ARG A 5 21.94 42.11 -13.15
CA ARG A 5 21.38 41.03 -12.33
C ARG A 5 22.45 40.60 -11.32
N ARG A 6 22.24 40.94 -10.04
CA ARG A 6 23.14 40.58 -8.94
C ARG A 6 23.09 39.05 -8.75
N PRO A 7 24.22 38.32 -8.78
CA PRO A 7 24.23 36.89 -8.49
C PRO A 7 23.84 36.66 -7.01
N PRO A 8 23.00 35.66 -6.70
CA PRO A 8 22.62 35.34 -5.33
C PRO A 8 23.86 34.87 -4.56
N THR A 9 24.24 35.61 -3.51
CA THR A 9 25.37 35.29 -2.64
C THR A 9 25.06 34.05 -1.78
N PRO A 10 26.03 33.15 -1.50
CA PRO A 10 25.81 31.89 -0.76
C PRO A 10 25.37 32.00 0.71
N GLN A 11 24.99 33.19 1.19
CA GLN A 11 24.88 33.49 2.64
C GLN A 11 23.44 33.78 3.12
N ASP A 12 22.43 33.64 2.27
CA ASP A 12 21.01 33.77 2.65
C ASP A 12 20.28 32.42 2.59
N PRO A 13 20.23 31.65 3.70
CA PRO A 13 19.59 30.32 3.74
C PRO A 13 18.05 30.34 3.81
N SER A 14 17.41 31.51 3.88
CA SER A 14 15.96 31.61 4.17
C SER A 14 15.02 31.16 3.03
N PRO A 15 15.20 31.52 1.74
CA PRO A 15 14.16 31.25 0.74
C PRO A 15 14.07 29.77 0.37
N ALA A 16 15.19 29.04 0.37
CA ALA A 16 15.21 27.61 0.09
C ALA A 16 14.62 26.78 1.25
N ALA A 17 14.90 27.16 2.50
CA ALA A 17 14.34 26.51 3.68
C ALA A 17 12.81 26.72 3.78
N GLU A 18 12.32 27.90 3.41
CA GLU A 18 10.89 28.20 3.35
C GLU A 18 10.16 27.39 2.26
N GLN A 19 10.78 27.20 1.10
CA GLN A 19 10.24 26.37 0.02
C GLN A 19 10.15 24.88 0.43
N LEU A 20 11.19 24.34 1.07
CA LEU A 20 11.17 22.97 1.59
C LEU A 20 10.10 22.79 2.68
N ALA A 21 9.94 23.79 3.56
CA ALA A 21 8.93 23.75 4.62
C ALA A 21 7.49 23.82 4.07
N SER A 22 7.26 24.59 3.00
CA SER A 22 5.95 24.65 2.33
C SER A 22 5.61 23.34 1.59
N LEU A 23 6.59 22.71 0.94
CA LEU A 23 6.43 21.41 0.27
C LEU A 23 6.14 20.28 1.28
N SER A 24 6.89 20.20 2.38
CA SER A 24 6.66 19.20 3.43
C SER A 24 5.26 19.31 4.06
N ARG A 25 4.76 20.54 4.25
CA ARG A 25 3.40 20.78 4.73
C ARG A 25 2.34 20.39 3.70
N ALA A 26 2.61 20.58 2.41
CA ALA A 26 1.72 20.15 1.33
C ALA A 26 1.65 18.62 1.23
N GLU A 27 2.78 17.93 1.28
CA GLU A 27 2.82 16.45 1.27
C GLU A 27 2.15 15.84 2.50
N SER A 28 2.38 16.40 3.69
CA SER A 28 1.71 15.94 4.91
C SER A 28 0.21 16.23 4.91
N ALA A 29 -0.26 17.28 4.21
CA ALA A 29 -1.68 17.52 4.00
C ALA A 29 -2.32 16.44 3.10
N LEU A 30 -1.63 16.03 2.04
CA LEU A 30 -2.03 14.93 1.13
C LEU A 30 -1.98 13.55 1.81
N ALA A 31 -0.98 13.31 2.67
CA ALA A 31 -0.91 12.07 3.44
C ALA A 31 -2.10 11.95 4.41
N ARG A 32 -2.52 13.08 5.00
CA ARG A 32 -3.66 13.13 5.93
C ARG A 32 -5.00 12.87 5.24
N THR A 33 -5.15 13.15 3.95
CA THR A 33 -6.38 12.82 3.20
C THR A 33 -6.46 11.32 2.92
N TRP A 34 -5.33 10.66 2.63
CA TRP A 34 -5.27 9.20 2.49
C TRP A 34 -5.59 8.46 3.79
N LEU A 35 -5.14 8.96 4.95
CA LEU A 35 -5.49 8.37 6.25
C LEU A 35 -6.97 8.55 6.63
N ARG A 36 -7.69 9.47 5.98
CA ARG A 36 -9.12 9.71 6.24
C ARG A 36 -10.05 8.88 5.35
N ASP A 37 -9.54 8.35 4.23
CA ASP A 37 -10.33 7.55 3.28
C ASP A 37 -10.16 6.03 3.48
N ASP A 38 -9.50 5.61 4.57
CA ASP A 38 -9.51 4.20 4.97
C ASP A 38 -10.78 3.91 5.79
N GLN A 39 -11.93 3.97 5.11
CA GLN A 39 -13.22 3.54 5.67
C GLN A 39 -13.23 2.02 5.90
N GLY A 40 -12.57 1.61 6.98
CA GLY A 40 -13.23 0.86 8.05
C GLY A 40 -13.74 -0.54 7.75
N THR A 41 -13.30 -1.22 6.69
CA THR A 41 -13.85 -2.55 6.35
C THR A 41 -12.77 -3.62 6.26
N GLY A 42 -12.19 -4.02 7.40
CA GLY A 42 -11.42 -5.28 7.43
C GLY A 42 -10.69 -5.64 8.71
N GLN A 43 -10.23 -4.69 9.51
CA GLN A 43 -9.33 -4.98 10.64
C GLN A 43 -10.04 -5.33 11.97
N GLY A 44 -11.37 -5.29 12.04
CA GLY A 44 -12.10 -5.44 13.31
C GLY A 44 -12.38 -6.88 13.79
N ARG A 45 -12.28 -7.90 12.92
CA ARG A 45 -12.73 -9.28 13.29
C ARG A 45 -11.68 -10.12 14.03
N LEU A 46 -10.46 -9.61 14.19
CA LEU A 46 -9.37 -10.31 14.88
C LEU A 46 -9.22 -9.94 16.36
N GLY A 47 -9.87 -8.87 16.84
CA GLY A 47 -9.68 -8.37 18.21
C GLY A 47 -10.07 -9.39 19.29
N THR A 48 -11.36 -9.72 19.39
CA THR A 48 -11.87 -10.62 20.44
C THR A 48 -11.93 -12.09 20.01
N ALA A 49 -12.29 -12.35 18.75
CA ALA A 49 -12.32 -13.71 18.20
C ALA A 49 -10.92 -14.35 18.16
N GLY A 50 -9.88 -13.56 17.90
CA GLY A 50 -8.49 -14.02 17.96
C GLY A 50 -8.06 -14.40 19.38
N LEU A 51 -8.45 -13.60 20.38
CA LEU A 51 -8.12 -13.87 21.78
C LEU A 51 -8.80 -15.13 22.31
N LEU A 52 -10.08 -15.34 21.97
CA LEU A 52 -10.80 -16.58 22.31
C LEU A 52 -10.13 -17.81 21.69
N LEU A 53 -9.62 -17.69 20.46
CA LEU A 53 -8.96 -18.79 19.77
C LEU A 53 -7.71 -19.26 20.51
N ILE A 54 -6.99 -18.37 21.21
CA ILE A 54 -5.80 -18.74 22.01
C ILE A 54 -6.17 -19.70 23.15
N TRP A 55 -7.36 -19.56 23.73
CA TRP A 55 -7.81 -20.42 24.82
C TRP A 55 -8.54 -21.67 24.31
N VAL A 56 -9.38 -21.52 23.29
CA VAL A 56 -10.21 -22.61 22.76
C VAL A 56 -9.39 -23.61 21.94
N LEU A 57 -8.42 -23.14 21.17
CA LEU A 57 -7.62 -24.01 20.30
C LEU A 57 -6.84 -25.09 21.08
N PRO A 58 -6.06 -24.79 22.13
CA PRO A 58 -5.37 -25.82 22.90
C PRO A 58 -6.35 -26.75 23.62
N ALA A 59 -7.48 -26.25 24.12
CA ALA A 59 -8.52 -27.09 24.73
C ALA A 59 -9.10 -28.09 23.72
N LEU A 60 -9.33 -27.67 22.48
CA LEU A 60 -9.82 -28.53 21.40
C LEU A 60 -8.78 -29.59 21.00
N VAL A 61 -7.49 -29.23 20.99
CA VAL A 61 -6.39 -30.18 20.76
C VAL A 61 -6.40 -31.26 21.83
N VAL A 62 -6.43 -30.88 23.11
CA VAL A 62 -6.45 -31.83 24.24
C VAL A 62 -7.68 -32.73 24.16
N ALA A 63 -8.86 -32.16 23.94
CA ALA A 63 -10.10 -32.93 23.80
C ALA A 63 -10.04 -33.93 22.62
N GLY A 64 -9.51 -33.50 21.47
CA GLY A 64 -9.32 -34.37 20.30
C GLY A 64 -8.34 -35.51 20.57
N VAL A 65 -7.22 -35.22 21.24
CA VAL A 65 -6.23 -36.23 21.62
C VAL A 65 -6.82 -37.23 22.60
N LEU A 66 -7.51 -36.78 23.65
CA LEU A 66 -8.17 -37.67 24.62
C LEU A 66 -9.27 -38.52 23.98
N GLY A 67 -10.07 -37.92 23.08
CA GLY A 67 -11.11 -38.64 22.35
C GLY A 67 -10.55 -39.73 21.43
N LEU A 68 -9.48 -39.44 20.68
CA LEU A 68 -8.81 -40.45 19.85
C LEU A 68 -8.05 -41.47 20.69
N ALA A 69 -7.47 -41.07 21.82
CA ALA A 69 -6.76 -41.99 22.71
C ALA A 69 -7.67 -43.10 23.28
N ALA A 70 -9.00 -42.93 23.24
CA ALA A 70 -9.96 -43.97 23.61
C ALA A 70 -10.04 -45.13 22.60
N VAL A 71 -9.64 -44.90 21.34
CA VAL A 71 -9.71 -45.89 20.24
C VAL A 71 -8.34 -46.31 19.70
N MET A 72 -7.28 -45.55 19.96
CA MET A 72 -5.91 -45.84 19.49
C MET A 72 -4.86 -45.40 20.52
N PRO A 73 -3.59 -45.86 20.44
CA PRO A 73 -2.58 -45.44 21.41
C PRO A 73 -2.31 -43.93 21.36
N LEU A 74 -1.98 -43.35 22.53
CA LEU A 74 -1.84 -41.91 22.74
C LEU A 74 -0.88 -41.24 21.74
N TRP A 75 0.24 -41.89 21.42
CA TRP A 75 1.22 -41.35 20.48
C TRP A 75 0.64 -41.20 19.05
N ALA A 76 -0.19 -42.15 18.61
CA ALA A 76 -0.85 -42.10 17.31
C ALA A 76 -1.95 -41.04 17.28
N ALA A 77 -2.69 -40.91 18.39
CA ALA A 77 -3.72 -39.86 18.55
C ALA A 77 -3.12 -38.46 18.42
N VAL A 78 -1.99 -38.19 19.09
CA VAL A 78 -1.27 -36.91 19.00
C VAL A 78 -0.85 -36.62 17.56
N LEU A 79 -0.22 -37.59 16.87
CA LEU A 79 0.20 -37.41 15.48
C LEU A 79 -0.98 -37.12 14.55
N CYS A 80 -2.10 -37.83 14.73
CA CYS A 80 -3.28 -37.66 13.89
C CYS A 80 -3.91 -36.27 14.05
N VAL A 81 -4.05 -35.80 15.30
CA VAL A 81 -4.58 -34.46 15.60
C VAL A 81 -3.67 -33.37 15.04
N VAL A 82 -2.35 -33.49 15.24
CA VAL A 82 -1.36 -32.54 14.68
C VAL A 82 -1.43 -32.51 13.16
N ALA A 83 -1.49 -33.66 12.50
CA ALA A 83 -1.62 -33.74 11.04
C ALA A 83 -2.91 -33.05 10.55
N ALA A 84 -4.04 -33.27 11.23
CA ALA A 84 -5.31 -32.63 10.90
C ALA A 84 -5.24 -31.09 11.04
N LEU A 85 -4.63 -30.58 12.11
CA LEU A 85 -4.43 -29.14 12.33
C LEU A 85 -3.53 -28.50 11.28
N VAL A 86 -2.44 -29.17 10.89
CA VAL A 86 -1.54 -28.69 9.84
C VAL A 86 -2.27 -28.60 8.51
N LEU A 87 -3.03 -29.64 8.12
CA LEU A 87 -3.82 -29.62 6.89
C LEU A 87 -4.87 -28.49 6.91
N LEU A 88 -5.54 -28.30 8.04
CA LEU A 88 -6.51 -27.23 8.22
C LEU A 88 -5.83 -25.85 8.10
N GLY A 89 -4.67 -25.67 8.74
CA GLY A 89 -3.86 -24.46 8.68
C GLY A 89 -3.37 -24.13 7.27
N ILE A 90 -2.92 -25.14 6.51
CA ILE A 90 -2.56 -25.00 5.10
C ILE A 90 -3.78 -24.55 4.30
N GLY A 91 -4.93 -25.22 4.46
CA GLY A 91 -6.18 -24.85 3.77
C GLY A 91 -6.61 -23.41 4.03
N LEU A 92 -6.61 -22.99 5.31
CA LEU A 92 -6.92 -21.61 5.70
C LEU A 92 -5.88 -20.61 5.17
N GLY A 93 -4.60 -20.96 5.18
CA GLY A 93 -3.52 -20.13 4.65
C GLY A 93 -3.65 -19.87 3.15
N LEU A 94 -3.96 -20.92 2.36
CA LEU A 94 -4.25 -20.78 0.93
C LEU A 94 -5.52 -19.95 0.68
N ALA A 95 -6.58 -20.18 1.45
CA ALA A 95 -7.82 -19.40 1.35
C ALA A 95 -7.58 -17.90 1.66
N GLY A 96 -6.80 -17.60 2.70
CA GLY A 96 -6.39 -16.23 3.04
C GLY A 96 -5.56 -15.57 1.93
N ARG A 97 -4.64 -16.32 1.31
CA ARG A 97 -3.80 -15.82 0.20
C ARG A 97 -4.60 -15.52 -1.07
N SER A 98 -5.68 -16.25 -1.33
CA SER A 98 -6.59 -15.94 -2.45
C SER A 98 -7.42 -14.67 -2.22
N ARG A 99 -7.82 -14.40 -0.97
CA ARG A 99 -8.52 -13.17 -0.59
C ARG A 99 -7.63 -11.94 -0.63
N SER A 100 -6.36 -12.05 -0.20
CA SER A 100 -5.41 -10.94 -0.28
C SER A 100 -5.08 -10.55 -1.73
N ARG A 101 -4.92 -11.52 -2.63
CA ARG A 101 -4.71 -11.23 -4.08
C ARG A 101 -5.89 -10.46 -4.71
N ARG A 102 -7.13 -10.74 -4.31
CA ARG A 102 -8.31 -10.02 -4.81
C ARG A 102 -8.48 -8.64 -4.19
N ALA A 103 -8.01 -8.44 -2.95
CA ALA A 103 -7.99 -7.13 -2.31
C ALA A 103 -6.92 -6.22 -2.93
N SER A 104 -5.72 -6.73 -3.22
CA SER A 104 -4.65 -5.97 -3.91
C SER A 104 -5.04 -5.56 -5.33
N ALA A 105 -5.85 -6.36 -6.04
CA ALA A 105 -6.34 -6.01 -7.37
C ALA A 105 -7.34 -4.84 -7.39
N ARG A 106 -8.00 -4.52 -6.27
CA ARG A 106 -8.89 -3.34 -6.14
C ARG A 106 -8.16 -2.09 -5.66
N LEU A 107 -6.93 -2.26 -5.19
CA LEU A 107 -6.05 -1.18 -4.72
C LEU A 107 -4.98 -0.81 -5.73
N ALA A 108 -4.97 -1.37 -6.95
CA ALA A 108 -4.18 -0.83 -8.04
C ALA A 108 -4.89 0.44 -8.54
N PRO A 109 -4.44 1.65 -8.16
CA PRO A 109 -4.99 2.85 -8.76
C PRO A 109 -4.58 2.78 -10.22
N GLN A 110 -5.52 3.03 -11.12
CA GLN A 110 -5.33 3.00 -12.57
C GLN A 110 -4.43 4.15 -13.07
N THR A 111 -3.40 4.54 -12.32
CA THR A 111 -2.59 5.74 -12.57
C THR A 111 -1.14 5.43 -12.94
N TRP A 112 -0.93 4.37 -13.72
CA TRP A 112 0.34 4.21 -14.44
C TRP A 112 0.12 3.97 -15.94
N ARG A 113 -0.50 4.95 -16.63
CA ARG A 113 -0.10 5.42 -17.98
C ARG A 113 -1.14 6.41 -18.53
N PRO A 114 -0.75 7.47 -19.28
CA PRO A 114 0.61 7.95 -19.49
C PRO A 114 0.77 9.48 -19.40
N LEU A 115 1.82 9.91 -18.69
CA LEU A 115 2.50 11.22 -18.88
C LEU A 115 2.98 11.47 -20.34
N ARG A 116 2.65 10.59 -21.29
CA ARG A 116 2.92 10.73 -22.73
C ARG A 116 1.82 11.52 -23.44
N GLU A 117 0.58 11.51 -22.97
CA GLU A 117 -0.51 12.30 -23.57
C GLU A 117 -0.30 13.81 -23.34
N ASP A 118 0.34 14.19 -22.24
CA ASP A 118 0.65 15.60 -21.92
C ASP A 118 1.86 16.13 -22.70
N ALA A 119 2.73 15.25 -23.22
CA ALA A 119 3.85 15.66 -24.08
C ALA A 119 3.37 16.03 -25.49
N ASP A 120 2.32 15.36 -26.00
CA ASP A 120 1.73 15.65 -27.31
C ASP A 120 0.98 17.01 -27.31
N GLY A 121 0.48 17.45 -26.15
CA GLY A 121 -0.15 18.77 -25.98
C GLY A 121 0.83 19.94 -26.07
N LEU A 122 2.11 19.72 -25.74
CA LEU A 122 3.14 20.76 -25.78
C LEU A 122 3.73 20.99 -27.18
N ASP A 123 3.64 19.99 -28.06
CA ASP A 123 4.05 20.14 -29.47
C ASP A 123 3.02 20.92 -30.29
N GLN A 124 1.73 20.90 -29.91
CA GLN A 124 0.68 21.72 -30.54
C GLN A 124 0.73 23.20 -30.16
N ALA A 125 1.40 23.55 -29.05
CA ALA A 125 1.52 24.92 -28.57
C ALA A 125 2.73 25.68 -29.15
N ARG A 126 3.47 25.10 -30.09
CA ARG A 126 4.50 25.82 -30.86
C ARG A 126 3.85 26.39 -32.14
N PRO A 127 3.35 27.64 -32.14
CA PRO A 127 2.93 28.30 -33.39
C PRO A 127 4.12 28.36 -34.34
N ALA A 128 3.86 28.00 -35.59
CA ALA A 128 4.80 27.98 -36.69
C ALA A 128 5.67 29.24 -36.72
N SER A 129 6.95 29.09 -36.40
CA SER A 129 7.98 30.13 -36.52
C SER A 129 8.39 30.35 -37.99
N GLY A 130 7.45 30.23 -38.93
CA GLY A 130 7.70 30.26 -40.38
C GLY A 130 7.42 31.58 -41.09
N ASP A 131 6.75 32.54 -40.45
CA ASP A 131 6.25 33.74 -41.14
C ASP A 131 7.07 35.04 -40.89
N LEU A 132 8.16 34.99 -40.12
CA LEU A 132 8.99 36.17 -39.87
C LEU A 132 10.17 36.36 -40.83
N GLU A 133 10.42 35.43 -41.76
CA GLU A 133 11.57 35.49 -42.68
C GLU A 133 11.23 36.03 -44.08
N ARG A 134 9.96 36.38 -44.36
CA ARG A 134 9.52 36.89 -45.68
C ARG A 134 9.17 38.39 -45.73
N SER A 135 9.22 39.09 -44.61
CA SER A 135 8.91 40.53 -44.53
C SER A 135 10.16 41.37 -44.24
N GLY A 136 11.12 41.32 -45.16
CA GLY A 136 12.37 42.06 -45.06
C GLY A 136 13.14 42.07 -46.39
N GLY A 137 12.44 42.39 -47.48
CA GLY A 137 13.00 42.64 -48.81
C GLY A 137 12.41 43.91 -49.36
#